data_AF-A0A924HYD0-F1
#
_entry.id   AF-A0A924HYD0-F1
#
_cell.length_a   1.000
_cell.length_b   1.000
_cell.length_c   1.000
_cell.angle_alpha   90.00
_cell.angle_beta   90.00
_cell.angle_gamma   90.00
#
_symmetry.space_group_name_H-M   'P 1'
#
loop_
_entity.id
_entity.type
_entity.pdbx_description
1 polymer ?
#
loop_
_entity_poly.entity_id
_entity_poly.type
_entity_poly.pdbx_seq_one_letter_code
_entity_poly.pdbx_strand_id
1 'polypeptide(L)'
;MLNRKSNPTDALIQSAATFAREELLELKAAIDALVIATEPQPNVIDFDDARDRLRPEAPSKRSSEGWIELQYKTVNGKRYGPYRYLRWRQGTVKKSKYLGTPTNAST
;
A
#
# COMPACT_ATOMS: atom_id res chain seq x y z
N MET A 1 22.77 -22.76 -22.29
CA MET A 1 22.74 -21.36 -21.85
C MET A 1 21.49 -21.15 -21.00
N LEU A 2 21.61 -20.97 -19.68
CA LEU A 2 20.46 -20.67 -18.83
C LEU A 2 20.01 -19.23 -19.11
N ASN A 3 18.78 -19.08 -19.60
CA ASN A 3 18.13 -17.79 -19.78
C ASN A 3 17.85 -17.20 -18.38
N ARG A 4 18.78 -16.41 -17.82
CA ARG A 4 18.55 -15.64 -16.59
C ARG A 4 17.47 -14.61 -16.88
N LYS A 5 16.21 -14.97 -16.68
CA LYS A 5 15.14 -14.00 -16.51
C LYS A 5 15.59 -13.06 -15.39
N SER A 6 15.85 -11.80 -15.73
CA SER A 6 16.20 -10.77 -14.75
C SER A 6 15.13 -10.74 -13.65
N ASN A 7 15.54 -10.94 -12.41
CA ASN A 7 14.64 -10.85 -11.27
C ASN A 7 14.04 -9.42 -11.25
N PRO A 8 12.70 -9.25 -11.13
CA PRO A 8 12.09 -7.93 -11.06
C PRO A 8 12.70 -7.02 -9.98
N THR A 9 13.20 -7.61 -8.89
CA THR A 9 13.92 -6.87 -7.85
C THR A 9 15.25 -6.30 -8.34
N ASP A 10 16.02 -7.06 -9.12
CA ASP A 10 17.30 -6.60 -9.68
C ASP A 10 17.08 -5.45 -10.66
N ALA A 11 16.04 -5.53 -11.49
CA ALA A 11 15.66 -4.45 -12.39
C ALA A 11 15.24 -3.18 -11.64
N LEU A 12 14.52 -3.31 -10.52
CA LEU A 12 14.16 -2.18 -9.67
C LEU A 12 15.40 -1.53 -9.04
N ILE A 13 16.35 -2.33 -8.54
CA ILE A 13 17.60 -1.82 -7.94
C ILE A 13 18.44 -1.08 -8.99
N GLN A 14 18.58 -1.64 -10.18
CA GLN A 14 19.30 -0.99 -11.29
C GLN A 14 18.66 0.35 -11.67
N SER A 15 17.33 0.40 -11.72
CA SER A 15 16.60 1.66 -11.99
C SER A 15 16.83 2.68 -10.87
N ALA A 16 16.67 2.25 -9.61
CA ALA A 16 16.81 3.10 -8.43
C ALA A 16 18.25 3.63 -8.25
N ALA A 17 19.27 2.98 -8.82
CA ALA A 17 20.65 3.45 -8.76
C ALA A 17 20.88 4.81 -9.44
N THR A 18 19.95 5.25 -10.30
CA THR A 18 20.01 6.56 -10.97
C THR A 18 19.29 7.67 -10.21
N PHE A 19 18.62 7.35 -9.10
CA PHE A 19 17.80 8.29 -8.35
C PHE A 19 18.65 9.16 -7.43
N ALA A 20 18.19 10.39 -7.19
CA ALA A 20 18.70 11.23 -6.12
C ALA A 20 18.39 10.61 -4.75
N ARG A 21 19.13 11.04 -3.71
CA ARG A 21 18.97 10.53 -2.35
C ARG A 21 17.54 10.73 -1.83
N GLU A 22 16.92 11.85 -2.14
CA GLU A 22 15.56 12.19 -1.73
C GLU A 22 14.52 11.26 -2.37
N GLU A 23 14.71 10.92 -3.64
CA GLU A 23 13.86 9.99 -4.38
C GLU A 23 14.01 8.55 -3.85
N LEU A 24 15.22 8.15 -3.47
CA LEU A 24 15.47 6.87 -2.78
C LEU A 24 14.76 6.80 -1.43
N LEU A 25 14.75 7.89 -0.65
CA LEU A 25 14.04 7.95 0.62
C LEU A 25 12.52 7.89 0.43
N GLU A 26 11.98 8.53 -0.61
CA GLU A 26 10.57 8.44 -0.96
C GLU A 26 10.20 7.02 -1.42
N LEU A 27 11.03 6.39 -2.24
CA LEU A 27 10.86 4.99 -2.66
C LEU A 27 10.88 4.04 -1.46
N LYS A 28 11.83 4.21 -0.53
CA LYS A 28 11.89 3.43 0.71
C LYS A 28 10.60 3.57 1.51
N ALA A 29 10.11 4.79 1.73
CA ALA A 29 8.89 5.03 2.49
C ALA A 29 7.65 4.38 1.82
N ALA A 30 7.57 4.42 0.49
CA ALA A 30 6.50 3.76 -0.25
C ALA A 30 6.58 2.22 -0.16
N ILE A 31 7.78 1.64 -0.20
CA ILE A 31 7.98 0.19 -0.01
C ILE A 31 7.61 -0.22 1.42
N ASP A 32 8.08 0.50 2.43
CA ASP A 32 7.74 0.23 3.83
C ASP A 32 6.22 0.27 4.04
N ALA A 33 5.55 1.28 3.49
CA ALA A 33 4.10 1.40 3.53
C ALA A 33 3.39 0.25 2.81
N LEU A 34 3.92 -0.22 1.68
CA LEU A 34 3.35 -1.34 0.94
C LEU A 34 3.48 -2.64 1.73
N VAL A 35 4.63 -2.90 2.35
CA VAL A 35 4.85 -4.07 3.20
C VAL A 35 3.79 -4.11 4.30
N ILE A 36 3.65 -3.01 5.07
CA ILE A 36 2.65 -2.87 6.13
C ILE A 36 1.22 -3.09 5.59
N ALA A 37 0.89 -2.49 4.46
CA ALA A 37 -0.45 -2.59 3.87
C ALA A 37 -0.80 -4.01 3.39
N THR A 38 0.19 -4.88 3.22
CA THR A 38 0.04 -6.28 2.78
C THR A 38 0.28 -7.30 3.88
N GLU A 39 0.60 -6.86 5.10
CA GLU A 39 0.71 -7.77 6.24
C GLU A 39 -0.62 -8.50 6.44
N PRO A 40 -0.61 -9.85 6.54
CA PRO A 40 -1.80 -10.60 6.88
C PRO A 40 -2.33 -10.10 8.22
N GLN A 41 -3.56 -9.59 8.25
CA GLN A 41 -4.18 -9.25 9.52
C GLN A 41 -4.40 -10.55 10.29
N PRO A 42 -3.98 -10.64 11.57
CA PRO A 42 -4.28 -11.81 12.37
C PRO A 42 -5.78 -12.02 12.37
N ASN A 43 -6.22 -13.24 12.04
CA ASN A 43 -7.62 -13.64 12.01
C ASN A 43 -8.28 -13.18 13.31
N VAL A 44 -9.10 -12.14 13.23
CA VAL A 44 -9.82 -11.71 14.41
C VAL A 44 -10.92 -12.72 14.67
N ILE A 45 -10.72 -13.47 15.75
CA ILE A 45 -11.75 -14.30 16.38
C ILE A 45 -12.97 -13.41 16.66
N ASP A 46 -14.15 -13.96 16.37
CA ASP A 46 -15.49 -13.37 16.46
C ASP A 46 -15.63 -12.12 17.35
N PHE A 47 -16.10 -11.04 16.73
CA PHE A 47 -16.17 -9.68 17.28
C PHE A 47 -17.46 -9.35 18.04
N ASP A 48 -18.23 -10.33 18.51
CA ASP A 48 -19.47 -10.02 19.26
C ASP A 48 -19.27 -9.83 20.77
N ASP A 49 -18.18 -10.32 21.37
CA ASP A 49 -17.96 -10.20 22.83
C ASP A 49 -16.98 -9.08 23.28
N ALA A 50 -16.33 -8.38 22.35
CA ALA A 50 -15.26 -7.43 22.67
C ALA A 50 -15.64 -5.94 22.56
N ARG A 51 -16.91 -5.61 22.31
CA ARG A 51 -17.34 -4.24 22.00
C ARG A 51 -17.24 -3.28 23.20
N ASP A 52 -17.18 -3.78 24.43
CA ASP A 52 -17.16 -2.94 25.65
C ASP A 52 -15.78 -2.81 26.34
N ARG A 53 -14.73 -3.51 25.88
CA ARG A 53 -13.41 -3.49 26.56
C ARG A 53 -12.24 -2.88 25.78
N LEU A 54 -12.45 -2.50 24.53
CA LEU A 54 -11.40 -1.91 23.70
C LEU A 54 -11.83 -0.54 23.21
N ARG A 55 -11.83 0.46 24.10
CA ARG A 55 -11.33 1.76 23.66
C ARG A 55 -9.88 1.49 23.23
N PRO A 56 -9.54 1.55 21.94
CA PRO A 56 -8.14 1.48 21.58
C PRO A 56 -7.56 2.79 22.11
N GLU A 57 -6.66 2.70 23.08
CA GLU A 57 -5.63 3.72 23.17
C GLU A 57 -5.03 3.81 21.78
N ALA A 58 -5.34 4.91 21.08
CA ALA A 58 -4.92 5.13 19.72
C ALA A 58 -3.42 4.86 19.66
N PRO A 59 -2.94 3.94 18.79
CA PRO A 59 -1.53 3.62 18.74
C PRO A 59 -0.76 4.91 18.46
N SER A 60 -0.13 5.44 19.50
CA SER A 60 0.59 6.68 19.45
C SER A 60 1.75 6.52 18.46
N LYS A 61 1.78 7.39 17.45
CA LYS A 61 2.92 7.62 16.54
C LYS A 61 3.34 6.42 15.66
N ARG A 62 2.50 6.03 14.69
CA ARG A 62 3.02 5.37 13.48
C ARG A 62 3.30 6.41 12.40
N SER A 63 4.54 6.88 12.33
CA SER A 63 5.03 7.78 11.27
C SER A 63 5.11 7.13 9.87
N SER A 64 4.58 5.92 9.72
CA SER A 64 4.63 5.10 8.51
C SER A 64 3.40 4.20 8.39
N GLU A 65 2.19 4.74 8.61
CA GLU A 65 0.96 4.03 8.28
C GLU A 65 0.77 3.97 6.77
N GLY A 66 0.96 2.79 6.18
CA GLY A 66 0.57 2.45 4.82
C GLY A 66 -0.75 1.69 4.79
N TRP A 67 -1.66 2.01 3.86
CA TRP A 67 -2.88 1.25 3.64
C TRP A 67 -3.29 1.24 2.17
N ILE A 68 -4.07 0.23 1.76
CA ILE A 68 -4.68 0.18 0.43
C ILE A 68 -6.07 0.82 0.47
N GLU A 69 -6.27 1.86 -0.33
CA GLU A 69 -7.55 2.55 -0.50
C GLU A 69 -8.18 2.16 -1.84
N LEU A 70 -9.46 1.78 -1.85
CA LEU A 70 -10.25 1.57 -3.06
C LEU A 70 -11.02 2.84 -3.41
N GLN A 71 -10.79 3.38 -4.60
CA GLN A 71 -11.47 4.59 -5.07
C GLN A 71 -12.26 4.34 -6.34
N TYR A 72 -13.46 4.91 -6.43
CA TYR A 72 -14.24 4.95 -7.67
C TYR A 72 -14.12 6.34 -8.29
N LYS A 73 -14.09 6.42 -9.61
CA LYS A 73 -14.16 7.69 -10.34
C LYS A 73 -15.47 7.77 -11.12
N THR A 74 -16.11 8.93 -11.09
CA THR A 74 -17.28 9.20 -11.93
C THR A 74 -16.85 10.09 -13.08
N VAL A 75 -17.08 9.66 -14.32
CA VAL A 75 -16.78 10.42 -15.54
C VAL A 75 -18.03 10.38 -16.43
N ASN A 76 -18.53 11.55 -16.84
CA ASN A 76 -19.75 11.68 -17.64
C ASN A 76 -20.95 10.89 -17.08
N GLY A 77 -21.16 10.93 -15.75
CA GLY A 77 -22.25 10.22 -15.06
C GLY A 77 -22.03 8.70 -14.91
N LYS A 78 -20.99 8.13 -15.51
CA LYS A 78 -20.65 6.71 -15.37
C LYS A 78 -19.58 6.50 -14.29
N ARG A 79 -19.80 5.53 -13.41
CA ARG A 79 -18.88 5.13 -12.34
C ARG A 79 -17.90 4.06 -12.84
N TYR A 80 -16.60 4.31 -12.63
CA TYR A 80 -15.49 3.44 -12.99
C TYR A 80 -14.68 3.05 -11.75
N GLY A 81 -14.13 1.83 -11.73
CA GLY A 81 -13.36 1.28 -10.62
C GLY A 81 -13.99 0.02 -10.00
N PRO A 82 -13.59 -0.37 -8.78
CA PRO A 82 -12.69 0.38 -7.90
C PRO A 82 -11.25 0.40 -8.44
N TYR A 83 -10.50 1.42 -8.07
CA TYR A 83 -9.08 1.60 -8.36
C TYR A 83 -8.31 1.46 -7.05
N ARG A 84 -7.23 0.67 -7.04
CA ARG A 84 -6.39 0.47 -5.86
C ARG A 84 -5.34 1.56 -5.77
N TYR A 85 -5.23 2.20 -4.62
CA TYR A 85 -4.17 3.14 -4.31
C TYR A 85 -3.46 2.72 -3.03
N LEU A 86 -2.13 2.68 -3.06
CA LEU A 86 -1.34 2.75 -1.83
C LEU A 86 -1.45 4.17 -1.30
N ARG A 87 -1.78 4.32 -0.02
CA ARG A 87 -1.77 5.57 0.72
C ARG A 87 -0.80 5.44 1.87
N TRP A 88 -0.05 6.51 2.14
CA TRP A 88 0.77 6.60 3.33
C TRP A 88 0.93 8.05 3.76
N ARG A 89 1.40 8.26 4.98
CA ARG A 89 1.80 9.58 5.47
C ARG A 89 3.32 9.67 5.52
N GLN A 90 3.85 10.80 5.04
CA GLN A 90 5.24 11.18 5.22
C GLN A 90 5.24 12.51 5.96
N GLY A 91 5.44 12.45 7.28
CA GLY A 91 5.14 13.59 8.16
C GLY A 91 3.65 13.94 8.12
N THR A 92 3.33 15.21 7.80
CA THR A 92 1.94 15.70 7.70
C THR A 92 1.31 15.44 6.32
N VAL A 93 2.10 15.09 5.32
CA VAL A 93 1.65 14.97 3.93
C VAL A 93 1.09 13.57 3.66
N LYS A 94 -0.16 13.51 3.16
CA LYS A 94 -0.74 12.26 2.62
C LYS A 94 -0.22 12.06 1.20
N LYS A 95 0.49 10.96 0.98
CA LYS A 95 1.01 10.53 -0.32
C LYS A 95 0.13 9.44 -0.93
N SER A 96 0.29 9.21 -2.23
CA SER A 96 -0.42 8.13 -2.91
C SER A 96 0.26 7.61 -4.16
N LYS A 97 0.11 6.31 -4.39
CA LYS A 97 0.54 5.64 -5.61
C LYS A 97 -0.59 4.75 -6.13
N TYR A 98 -0.92 4.87 -7.41
CA TYR A 98 -1.88 3.98 -8.06
C TYR A 98 -1.27 2.58 -8.23
N LEU A 99 -2.02 1.55 -7.84
CA LEU A 99 -1.60 0.14 -7.88
C LEU A 99 -2.32 -0.67 -8.97
N GLY A 100 -3.13 -0.02 -9.80
CA GLY A 100 -3.96 -0.70 -10.79
C GLY A 100 -5.42 -0.86 -10.35
N THR A 101 -6.22 -1.48 -11.22
CA THR A 101 -7.53 -2.01 -10.84
C THR A 101 -7.34 -3.27 -10.01
N PRO A 102 -8.19 -3.56 -9.00
CA PRO A 102 -8.22 -4.88 -8.41
C PRO A 102 -8.44 -5.87 -9.54
N THR A 103 -7.52 -6.82 -9.67
CA THR A 103 -7.78 -8.03 -10.41
C THR A 103 -8.89 -8.72 -9.63
N ASN A 104 -10.14 -8.53 -10.06
CA ASN A 104 -11.16 -9.49 -9.68
C ASN A 104 -10.61 -10.82 -10.20
N ALA A 105 -10.24 -11.71 -9.28
CA ALA A 105 -10.05 -13.11 -9.63
C ALA A 105 -11.40 -13.54 -10.21
N SER A 106 -11.51 -13.58 -11.53
CA SER A 106 -12.61 -14.23 -12.22
C SER A 106 -12.67 -15.64 -11.66
N THR A 107 -13.66 -15.89 -10.81
CA THR A 107 -14.11 -17.23 -10.43
C THR A 107 -15.47 -17.40 -11.08
#